data_AF-A0A2E8UTK0-F1
#
_entry.id   AF-A0A2E8UTK0-F1
#
_cell.length_a   1.000
_cell.length_b   1.000
_cell.length_c   1.000
_cell.angle_alpha   90.00
_cell.angle_beta   90.00
_cell.angle_gamma   90.00
#
_symmetry.space_group_name_H-M   'P 1'
#
loop_
_entity.id
_entity.type
_entity.pdbx_description
1 polymer ?
#
loop_
_entity_poly.entity_id
_entity_poly.type
_entity_poly.pdbx_seq_one_letter_code
_entity_poly.pdbx_strand_id
1 'polypeptide(L)'
;MSDFFKFFKSGSPEVKVDDDINSVEMAASVLLIEMARADFEQDNLENEMIIELLKEYFLLDHEDAHDLFHEAEKIADNSVSLHEFTRTLHETLNEEAKNEIIEMLWRLALVDDSLDRYEDYLVRKIADLLYVSNSSVLRIKHNLTSN
;
A
#
# COMPACT_ATOMS: atom_id res chain seq x y z
N MET A 1 6.15 -14.38 -15.81
CA MET A 1 6.64 -13.01 -15.54
C MET A 1 5.71 -12.05 -16.25
N SER A 2 4.94 -11.31 -15.44
CA SER A 2 4.11 -10.12 -15.73
C SER A 2 3.52 -9.91 -17.13
N ASP A 3 2.27 -10.36 -17.32
CA ASP A 3 1.36 -9.89 -18.39
C ASP A 3 0.71 -8.52 -18.06
N PHE A 4 1.05 -7.96 -16.89
CA PHE A 4 0.71 -6.64 -16.34
C PHE A 4 0.87 -5.48 -17.34
N PHE A 5 1.96 -5.46 -18.12
CA PHE A 5 2.37 -4.29 -18.89
C PHE A 5 1.47 -3.93 -20.09
N LYS A 6 0.50 -4.78 -20.44
CA LYS A 6 -0.40 -4.50 -21.59
C LYS A 6 -1.65 -3.72 -21.20
N PHE A 7 -2.09 -3.77 -19.94
CA PHE A 7 -3.36 -3.15 -19.54
C PHE A 7 -3.20 -1.65 -19.28
N PHE A 8 -2.15 -1.24 -18.56
CA PHE A 8 -1.90 0.18 -18.23
C PHE A 8 -1.46 1.03 -19.43
N LYS A 9 -1.01 0.41 -20.53
CA LYS A 9 -0.58 1.14 -21.74
C LYS A 9 -1.74 1.44 -22.71
N SER A 10 -2.92 0.86 -22.52
CA SER A 10 -4.03 0.96 -23.50
C SER A 10 -5.01 2.11 -23.25
N GLY A 11 -4.79 2.94 -22.25
CA GLY A 11 -5.58 4.15 -22.03
C GLY A 11 -4.69 5.31 -21.61
N SER A 12 -4.11 6.03 -22.56
CA SER A 12 -3.55 7.35 -22.31
C SER A 12 -4.69 8.37 -22.39
N PRO A 13 -5.22 8.92 -21.27
CA PRO A 13 -5.68 10.29 -21.31
C PRO A 13 -4.43 11.18 -21.35
N GLU A 14 -4.46 12.26 -22.13
CA GLU A 14 -3.50 13.35 -21.94
C GLU A 14 -3.63 13.86 -20.50
N VAL A 15 -2.71 13.46 -19.63
CA VAL A 15 -2.64 14.00 -18.27
C VAL A 15 -1.87 15.31 -18.36
N LYS A 16 -2.57 16.41 -18.07
CA LYS A 16 -1.93 17.67 -17.73
C LYS A 16 -1.18 17.46 -16.43
N VAL A 17 0.10 17.80 -16.44
CA VAL A 17 0.93 17.91 -15.25
C VAL A 17 0.36 19.04 -14.40
N ASP A 18 -0.29 18.70 -13.30
CA ASP A 18 -0.51 19.57 -12.15
C ASP A 18 0.24 18.93 -10.97
N ASP A 19 0.89 19.77 -10.15
CA ASP A 19 1.76 19.41 -9.01
C ASP A 19 1.01 18.74 -7.83
N ASP A 20 -0.06 17.98 -8.08
CA ASP A 20 -0.83 17.25 -7.06
C ASP A 20 -0.42 15.78 -7.04
N ILE A 21 0.18 15.35 -5.92
CA ILE A 21 0.40 13.92 -5.63
C ILE A 21 -0.93 13.18 -5.82
N ASN A 22 -0.91 12.06 -6.53
CA ASN A 22 -2.11 11.28 -6.81
C ASN A 22 -2.73 10.81 -5.48
N SER A 23 -4.04 11.04 -5.30
CA SER A 23 -4.76 10.66 -4.08
C SER A 23 -4.68 9.17 -3.76
N VAL A 24 -4.49 8.31 -4.78
CA VAL A 24 -4.27 6.87 -4.62
C VAL A 24 -2.87 6.58 -4.05
N GLU A 25 -1.84 7.21 -4.62
CA GLU A 25 -0.45 7.10 -4.14
C GLU A 25 -0.36 7.52 -2.68
N MET A 26 -0.95 8.67 -2.35
CA MET A 26 -0.96 9.18 -0.98
C MET A 26 -1.70 8.25 -0.03
N ALA A 27 -2.91 7.80 -0.40
CA ALA A 27 -3.71 6.93 0.45
C ALA A 27 -3.05 5.57 0.70
N ALA A 28 -2.44 4.97 -0.32
CA ALA A 28 -1.69 3.72 -0.17
C ALA A 28 -0.47 3.90 0.73
N SER A 29 0.30 4.97 0.52
CA SER A 29 1.50 5.29 1.31
C SER A 29 1.18 5.49 2.79
N VAL A 30 0.13 6.25 3.10
CA VAL A 30 -0.30 6.46 4.49
C VAL A 30 -0.72 5.13 5.15
N LEU A 31 -1.42 4.25 4.43
CA LEU A 31 -1.81 2.94 5.00
C LEU A 31 -0.60 2.04 5.29
N LEU A 32 0.45 2.10 4.46
CA LEU A 32 1.70 1.36 4.71
C LEU A 32 2.44 1.92 5.93
N ILE A 33 2.48 3.25 6.10
CA ILE A 33 3.11 3.89 7.25
C ILE A 33 2.34 3.60 8.55
N GLU A 34 1.01 3.70 8.52
CA GLU A 34 0.16 3.32 9.66
C GLU A 34 0.31 1.85 10.04
N MET A 35 0.61 0.98 9.07
CA MET A 35 0.92 -0.43 9.30
C MET A 35 2.24 -0.59 10.05
N ALA A 36 3.34 0.02 9.57
CA ALA A 36 4.64 -0.02 10.23
C ALA A 36 4.65 0.65 11.62
N ARG A 37 3.68 1.52 11.93
CA ARG A 37 3.57 2.19 13.22
C ARG A 37 2.65 1.47 14.22
N ALA A 38 2.05 0.34 13.84
CA ALA A 38 0.98 -0.30 14.60
C ALA A 38 1.38 -0.78 16.01
N ASP A 39 2.66 -1.10 16.20
CA ASP A 39 3.23 -1.53 17.48
C ASP A 39 4.11 -0.46 18.17
N PHE A 40 4.14 0.76 17.62
CA PHE A 40 4.99 1.89 18.03
C PHE A 40 6.50 1.69 17.83
N GLU A 41 6.93 0.68 17.07
CA GLU A 41 8.34 0.39 16.75
C GLU A 41 8.61 0.42 15.23
N GLN A 42 8.32 1.54 14.57
CA GLN A 42 8.73 1.75 13.17
C GLN A 42 10.26 1.68 13.07
N ASP A 43 10.79 0.72 12.32
CA ASP A 43 12.22 0.55 12.12
C ASP A 43 12.69 1.02 10.72
N ASN A 44 14.01 1.14 10.54
CA ASN A 44 14.57 1.58 9.26
C ASN A 44 14.34 0.55 8.14
N LEU A 45 14.19 -0.73 8.46
CA LEU A 45 14.01 -1.80 7.49
C LEU A 45 12.59 -1.77 6.92
N GLU A 46 11.57 -1.47 7.74
CA GLU A 46 10.22 -1.20 7.29
C GLU A 46 10.14 0.04 6.39
N ASN A 47 10.82 1.13 6.76
CA ASN A 47 10.84 2.36 5.95
C ASN A 47 11.40 2.13 4.55
N GLU A 48 12.54 1.47 4.46
CA GLU A 48 13.14 1.10 3.18
C GLU A 48 12.24 0.15 2.38
N MET A 49 11.56 -0.77 3.07
CA MET A 49 10.59 -1.66 2.43
C MET A 49 9.38 -0.89 1.87
N ILE A 50 8.86 0.10 2.60
CA ILE A 50 7.77 0.96 2.11
C ILE A 50 8.23 1.71 0.85
N ILE A 51 9.41 2.34 0.87
CA ILE A 51 9.94 3.08 -0.29
C ILE A 51 10.09 2.17 -1.50
N GLU A 52 10.63 0.96 -1.34
CA GLU A 52 10.76 0.00 -2.44
C GLU A 52 9.39 -0.48 -2.95
N LEU A 53 8.43 -0.74 -2.06
CA LEU A 53 7.05 -1.07 -2.45
C LEU A 53 6.40 0.05 -3.26
N LEU A 54 6.56 1.31 -2.85
CA LEU A 54 6.03 2.48 -3.56
C LEU A 54 6.69 2.62 -4.93
N LYS A 55 8.01 2.47 -5.01
CA LYS A 55 8.78 2.51 -6.25
C LYS A 55 8.32 1.44 -7.25
N GLU A 56 8.19 0.21 -6.79
CA GLU A 56 7.75 -0.93 -7.62
C GLU A 56 6.31 -0.75 -8.11
N TYR A 57 5.39 -0.38 -7.21
CA TYR A 57 3.96 -0.35 -7.50
C TYR A 57 3.55 0.84 -8.36
N PHE A 58 4.08 2.03 -8.05
CA PHE A 58 3.75 3.28 -8.74
C PHE A 58 4.72 3.64 -9.87
N LEU A 59 5.74 2.81 -10.11
CA LEU A 59 6.76 3.02 -11.14
C LEU A 59 7.52 4.35 -10.98
N LEU A 60 7.74 4.75 -9.72
CA LEU A 60 8.47 5.95 -9.36
C LEU A 60 9.98 5.71 -9.47
N ASP A 61 10.76 6.78 -9.57
CA ASP A 61 12.18 6.68 -9.27
C ASP A 61 12.42 6.73 -7.76
N HIS A 62 13.69 6.61 -7.35
CA HIS A 62 14.02 6.59 -5.93
C HIS A 62 13.78 7.93 -5.24
N GLU A 63 13.96 9.06 -5.94
CA GLU A 63 13.75 10.39 -5.37
C GLU A 63 12.26 10.64 -5.16
N ASP A 64 11.45 10.36 -6.18
CA ASP A 64 9.99 10.50 -6.13
C ASP A 64 9.35 9.58 -5.07
N ALA A 65 9.78 8.33 -4.95
CA ALA A 65 9.26 7.40 -3.95
C ALA A 65 9.61 7.85 -2.52
N HIS A 66 10.80 8.41 -2.34
CA HIS A 66 11.25 8.94 -1.05
C HIS A 66 10.47 10.22 -0.68
N ASP A 67 10.25 11.12 -1.63
CA ASP A 67 9.43 12.32 -1.43
C ASP A 67 7.97 11.97 -1.09
N LEU A 68 7.38 11.01 -1.81
CA LEU A 68 6.05 10.49 -1.51
C LEU A 68 5.97 9.90 -0.09
N PHE A 69 6.98 9.12 0.32
CA PHE A 69 7.07 8.56 1.66
C PHE A 69 7.09 9.67 2.73
N HIS A 70 7.96 10.68 2.58
CA HIS A 70 8.07 11.80 3.54
C HIS A 70 6.81 12.65 3.62
N GLU A 71 6.12 12.85 2.49
CA GLU A 71 4.84 13.55 2.47
C GLU A 71 3.75 12.73 3.22
N ALA A 72 3.70 11.43 2.95
CA ALA A 72 2.76 10.51 3.59
C ALA A 72 3.02 10.38 5.10
N GLU A 73 4.28 10.40 5.56
CA GLU A 73 4.61 10.39 6.99
C GLU A 73 4.02 11.59 7.72
N LYS A 74 4.16 12.80 7.15
CA LYS A 74 3.57 14.02 7.72
C LYS A 74 2.04 13.93 7.78
N ILE A 75 1.41 13.29 6.81
CA ILE A 75 -0.05 13.13 6.78
C ILE A 75 -0.48 12.09 7.83
N ALA A 76 0.24 10.97 7.94
CA ALA A 76 0.01 9.95 8.96
C ALA A 76 0.13 10.55 10.38
N ASP A 77 1.12 11.40 10.65
CA ASP A 77 1.30 12.09 11.95
C ASP A 77 0.07 12.92 12.38
N ASN A 78 -0.70 13.42 11.41
CA ASN A 78 -1.88 14.25 11.66
C ASN A 78 -3.21 13.49 11.47
N SER A 79 -3.15 12.26 10.99
CA SER A 79 -4.30 11.40 10.77
C SER A 79 -4.84 10.87 12.09
N VAL A 80 -6.15 10.68 12.14
CA VAL A 80 -6.84 10.05 13.28
C VAL A 80 -7.55 8.76 12.88
N SER A 81 -7.54 8.40 11.59
CA SER A 81 -8.35 7.29 11.08
C SER A 81 -7.89 6.80 9.70
N LEU A 82 -7.84 5.47 9.54
CA LEU A 82 -7.65 4.80 8.26
C LEU A 82 -8.81 4.99 7.28
N HIS A 83 -9.97 5.47 7.76
CA HIS A 83 -11.21 5.47 6.98
C HIS A 83 -11.14 6.39 5.76
N GLU A 84 -10.48 7.56 5.88
CA GLU A 84 -10.38 8.48 4.74
C GLU A 84 -9.54 7.90 3.61
N PHE A 85 -8.40 7.27 3.93
CA PHE A 85 -7.51 6.66 2.95
C PHE A 85 -8.13 5.40 2.33
N THR A 86 -8.69 4.51 3.15
CA THR A 86 -9.39 3.32 2.65
C THR A 86 -10.60 3.68 1.80
N ARG A 87 -11.32 4.75 2.13
CA ARG A 87 -12.42 5.24 1.29
C ARG A 87 -11.93 5.74 -0.06
N THR A 88 -10.87 6.55 -0.10
CA THR A 88 -10.26 7.04 -1.35
C THR A 88 -9.84 5.87 -2.25
N LEU A 89 -9.16 4.87 -1.69
CA LEU A 89 -8.79 3.66 -2.43
C LEU A 89 -10.01 2.85 -2.85
N HIS A 90 -11.03 2.70 -1.99
CA HIS A 90 -12.21 1.94 -2.31
C HIS A 90 -13.02 2.54 -3.47
N GLU A 91 -13.16 3.87 -3.48
CA GLU A 91 -13.91 4.62 -4.51
C GLU A 91 -13.15 4.69 -5.85
N THR A 92 -11.81 4.60 -5.83
CA THR A 92 -10.98 4.77 -7.03
C THR A 92 -10.52 3.45 -7.66
N LEU A 93 -10.25 2.42 -6.85
CA LEU A 93 -9.64 1.17 -7.32
C LEU A 93 -10.69 0.11 -7.71
N ASN A 94 -10.31 -0.73 -8.67
CA ASN A 94 -11.04 -1.96 -8.99
C ASN A 94 -10.64 -3.09 -8.00
N GLU A 95 -11.29 -4.26 -8.10
CA GLU A 95 -11.02 -5.38 -7.19
C GLU A 95 -9.59 -5.93 -7.27
N GLU A 96 -9.00 -5.92 -8.47
CA GLU A 96 -7.63 -6.41 -8.69
C GLU A 96 -6.62 -5.49 -8.00
N ALA A 97 -6.69 -4.18 -8.25
CA ALA A 97 -5.85 -3.20 -7.60
C ALA A 97 -6.03 -3.18 -6.07
N LYS A 98 -7.24 -3.42 -5.56
CA LYS A 98 -7.46 -3.58 -4.11
C LYS A 98 -6.71 -4.78 -3.55
N ASN A 99 -6.68 -5.91 -4.26
CA ASN A 99 -5.90 -7.07 -3.85
C ASN A 99 -4.40 -6.77 -3.85
N GLU A 100 -3.92 -5.98 -4.79
CA GLU A 100 -2.51 -5.55 -4.84
C GLU A 100 -2.14 -4.67 -3.64
N ILE A 101 -3.00 -3.74 -3.22
CA ILE A 101 -2.79 -2.98 -1.97
C ILE A 101 -2.70 -3.93 -0.76
N ILE A 102 -3.54 -4.96 -0.69
CA ILE A 102 -3.46 -5.98 0.37
C ILE A 102 -2.17 -6.79 0.27
N GLU A 103 -1.67 -7.05 -0.93
CA GLU A 103 -0.38 -7.70 -1.14
C GLU A 103 0.78 -6.84 -0.63
N MET A 104 0.79 -5.54 -0.92
CA MET A 104 1.80 -4.61 -0.39
C MET A 104 1.82 -4.61 1.14
N LEU A 105 0.64 -4.55 1.78
CA LEU A 105 0.52 -4.62 3.24
C LEU A 105 1.04 -5.93 3.80
N TRP A 106 0.76 -7.07 3.16
CA TRP A 106 1.35 -8.36 3.58
C TRP A 106 2.85 -8.42 3.38
N ARG A 107 3.38 -7.86 2.29
CA ARG A 107 4.83 -7.81 2.05
C ARG A 107 5.54 -6.99 3.12
N LEU A 108 4.93 -5.89 3.56
CA LEU A 108 5.44 -5.08 4.68
C LEU A 108 5.37 -5.87 5.99
N ALA A 109 4.21 -6.43 6.34
CA ALA A 109 4.01 -7.21 7.58
C ALA A 109 4.83 -8.52 7.67
N LEU A 110 5.52 -8.90 6.60
CA LEU A 110 6.37 -10.09 6.51
C LEU A 110 7.82 -9.71 6.25
N VAL A 111 8.17 -8.43 6.37
CA VAL A 111 9.53 -7.94 6.12
C VAL A 111 10.51 -8.47 7.17
N ASP A 112 10.04 -8.60 8.40
CA ASP A 112 10.72 -9.34 9.45
C ASP A 112 10.16 -10.78 9.54
N ASP A 113 10.96 -11.70 10.09
CA ASP A 113 10.57 -13.11 10.25
C ASP A 113 9.50 -13.32 11.37
N SER A 114 8.81 -12.26 11.80
CA SER A 114 8.01 -12.23 13.02
C SER A 114 6.66 -11.49 12.87
N LEU A 115 5.82 -11.94 11.94
CA LEU A 115 4.43 -11.48 11.87
C LEU A 115 3.69 -11.65 13.21
N ASP A 116 3.23 -10.53 13.76
CA ASP A 116 2.56 -10.44 15.03
C ASP A 116 1.02 -10.39 14.90
N ARG A 117 0.29 -10.41 16.04
CA ARG A 117 -1.19 -10.44 16.01
C ARG A 117 -1.82 -9.08 15.65
N TYR A 118 -1.16 -7.97 15.98
CA TYR A 118 -1.61 -6.63 15.63
C TYR A 118 -1.45 -6.38 14.13
N GLU A 119 -0.34 -6.82 13.55
CA GLU A 119 -0.09 -6.73 12.11
C GLU A 119 -1.09 -7.57 11.31
N ASP A 120 -1.28 -8.86 11.65
CA ASP A 120 -2.28 -9.72 10.99
C ASP A 120 -3.70 -9.13 11.13
N TYR A 121 -4.01 -8.54 12.29
CA TYR A 121 -5.28 -7.84 12.51
C TYR A 121 -5.40 -6.60 11.63
N LEU A 122 -4.35 -5.79 11.51
CA LEU A 122 -4.40 -4.52 10.79
C LEU A 122 -4.54 -4.72 9.28
N VAL A 123 -3.83 -5.70 8.68
CA VAL A 123 -4.03 -6.06 7.27
C VAL A 123 -5.49 -6.49 7.01
N ARG A 124 -6.07 -7.30 7.90
CA ARG A 124 -7.48 -7.72 7.78
C ARG A 124 -8.45 -6.54 7.95
N LYS A 125 -8.19 -5.65 8.90
CA LYS A 125 -9.01 -4.45 9.13
C LYS A 125 -9.00 -3.54 7.91
N ILE A 126 -7.83 -3.32 7.29
CA ILE A 126 -7.71 -2.54 6.07
C ILE A 126 -8.44 -3.24 4.92
N ALA A 127 -8.30 -4.57 4.78
CA ALA A 127 -9.02 -5.35 3.78
C ALA A 127 -10.54 -5.25 3.92
N ASP A 128 -11.07 -5.32 5.14
CA ASP A 128 -12.50 -5.13 5.41
C ASP A 128 -12.96 -3.73 4.99
N LEU A 129 -12.17 -2.69 5.27
CA LEU A 129 -12.47 -1.31 4.86
C LEU A 129 -12.38 -1.10 3.34
N LEU A 130 -11.53 -1.87 2.65
CA LEU A 130 -11.43 -1.88 1.18
C LEU A 130 -12.48 -2.78 0.53
N TYR A 131 -13.26 -3.53 1.30
CA TYR A 131 -14.21 -4.55 0.85
C TYR A 131 -13.54 -5.72 0.11
N VAL A 132 -12.32 -6.08 0.51
CA VAL A 132 -11.62 -7.27 0.03
C VAL A 132 -12.02 -8.47 0.87
N SER A 133 -12.48 -9.54 0.21
CA SER A 133 -12.91 -10.76 0.90
C SER A 133 -11.77 -11.41 1.70
N ASN A 134 -12.07 -11.87 2.93
CA ASN A 134 -11.12 -12.59 3.77
C ASN A 134 -10.49 -13.82 3.08
N SER A 135 -11.21 -14.48 2.15
CA SER A 135 -10.65 -15.56 1.33
C SER A 135 -9.53 -15.08 0.40
N SER A 136 -9.64 -13.86 -0.14
CA SER A 136 -8.58 -13.24 -0.95
C SER A 136 -7.40 -12.80 -0.10
N VAL A 137 -7.66 -12.18 1.06
CA VAL A 137 -6.60 -11.82 2.02
C VAL A 137 -5.74 -13.02 2.40
N LEU A 138 -6.36 -14.15 2.76
CA LEU A 138 -5.64 -15.37 3.13
C LEU A 138 -4.92 -16.02 1.93
N ARG A 139 -5.52 -15.97 0.74
CA ARG A 139 -4.90 -16.49 -0.49
C ARG A 139 -3.62 -15.72 -0.83
N ILE A 140 -3.66 -14.39 -0.74
CA ILE A 140 -2.50 -13.52 -1.00
C ILE A 140 -1.36 -13.85 -0.03
N LYS A 141 -1.65 -13.88 1.28
CA LYS A 141 -0.67 -14.27 2.32
C LYS A 141 -0.06 -15.65 2.05
N HIS A 142 -0.90 -16.63 1.70
CA HIS A 142 -0.43 -17.97 1.39
C HIS A 142 0.51 -18.00 0.17
N ASN A 143 0.21 -17.22 -0.88
CA ASN A 143 1.06 -17.14 -2.06
C ASN A 143 2.43 -16.51 -1.75
N LEU A 144 2.50 -15.52 -0.85
CA LEU A 144 3.75 -14.89 -0.43
C LEU A 144 4.62 -15.81 0.44
N THR A 145 4.01 -16.69 1.24
CA THR A 145 4.72 -17.54 2.21
C THR A 145 5.01 -18.96 1.72
N SER A 146 4.50 -19.34 0.54
CA SER A 146 4.67 -20.70 -0.02
C SER A 146 5.69 -20.80 -1.16
N ASN A 147 6.39 -19.71 -1.47
CA ASN A 147 7.49 -19.66 -2.44
C ASN A 147 8.85 -19.73 -1.75
#